data_AF-A0A359G457-F1
#
_entry.id   AF-A0A359G457-F1
#
_cell.length_a   1.000
_cell.length_b   1.000
_cell.length_c   1.000
_cell.angle_alpha   90.00
_cell.angle_beta   90.00
_cell.angle_gamma   90.00
#
_symmetry.space_group_name_H-M   'P 1'
#
loop_
_entity.id
_entity.type
_entity.pdbx_description
1 polymer ?
#
loop_
_entity_poly.entity_id
_entity_poly.type
_entity_poly.pdbx_seq_one_letter_code
_entity_poly.pdbx_strand_id
1 'polypeptide(L)'
;MERLVDRLAASPFVRRLDALPGPVWALGAYGFDRAVRIAGPLLSGGFGAWDAWNTAAISAASCAAALLPLGLFAAMAARRAWALPLASAYAGLKALASLVTCGLQFVHLRAGGCQDLAWFLSAVAGNLLWAAAALALLLYFKRSERIARLFPRERRRMVPWAVAAMAVVLLATGG
;
A
#
# COMPACT_ATOMS: atom_id res chain seq x y z
N MET A 1 20.73 -25.70 -3.07
CA MET A 1 20.20 -24.39 -2.63
C MET A 1 21.25 -23.30 -2.68
N GLU A 2 22.50 -23.53 -2.23
CA GLU A 2 23.58 -22.51 -2.25
C GLU A 2 23.79 -21.81 -3.60
N ARG A 3 23.91 -22.56 -4.71
CA ARG A 3 24.06 -21.97 -6.05
C ARG A 3 22.94 -21.01 -6.48
N LEU A 4 21.74 -21.15 -5.92
CA LEU A 4 20.58 -20.31 -6.24
C LEU A 4 20.61 -19.03 -5.40
N VAL A 5 21.00 -19.15 -4.12
CA VAL A 5 21.23 -18.02 -3.21
C VAL A 5 22.37 -17.14 -3.73
N ASP A 6 23.48 -17.75 -4.18
CA ASP A 6 24.62 -17.02 -4.74
C ASP A 6 24.24 -16.24 -6.01
N ARG A 7 23.42 -16.85 -6.88
CA ARG A 7 22.90 -16.19 -8.09
C ARG A 7 21.95 -15.05 -7.76
N LEU A 8 21.10 -15.20 -6.75
CA LEU A 8 20.18 -14.16 -6.30
C LEU A 8 20.93 -13.00 -5.65
N ALA A 9 21.90 -13.28 -4.78
CA ALA A 9 22.76 -12.28 -4.14
C ALA A 9 23.62 -11.53 -5.17
N ALA A 10 24.07 -12.21 -6.23
CA ALA A 10 24.76 -11.58 -7.34
C ALA A 10 23.84 -10.69 -8.20
N SER A 11 22.51 -10.83 -8.10
CA SER A 11 21.59 -10.10 -8.96
C SER A 11 21.62 -8.59 -8.68
N PRO A 12 21.56 -7.75 -9.73
CA PRO A 12 21.47 -6.29 -9.56
C PRO A 12 20.22 -5.87 -8.79
N PHE A 13 19.16 -6.68 -8.83
CA PHE A 13 17.91 -6.41 -8.14
C PHE A 13 18.08 -6.53 -6.61
N VAL A 14 18.65 -7.64 -6.12
CA VAL A 14 18.85 -7.86 -4.68
C VAL A 14 19.78 -6.80 -4.07
N ARG A 15 20.88 -6.45 -4.75
CA ARG A 15 21.75 -5.35 -4.28
C ARG A 15 21.02 -4.01 -4.21
N ARG A 16 20.13 -3.73 -5.16
CA ARG A 16 19.33 -2.49 -5.17
C ARG A 16 18.25 -2.51 -4.09
N LEU A 17 17.71 -3.69 -3.77
CA LEU A 17 16.76 -3.94 -2.70
C LEU A 17 17.41 -3.67 -1.33
N ASP A 18 18.60 -4.22 -1.09
CA ASP A 18 19.38 -3.98 0.14
C ASP A 18 19.77 -2.51 0.30
N ALA A 19 19.98 -1.80 -0.82
CA ALA A 19 20.26 -0.37 -0.81
C ALA A 19 19.02 0.51 -0.50
N LEU A 20 17.80 -0.05 -0.41
CA LEU A 20 16.63 0.71 -0.02
C LEU A 20 16.68 1.06 1.48
N PRO A 21 16.34 2.30 1.87
CA PRO A 21 16.37 2.69 3.27
C PRO A 21 15.24 2.04 4.07
N GLY A 22 15.45 1.85 5.37
CA GLY A 22 14.53 1.16 6.29
C GLY A 22 13.05 1.60 6.20
N PRO A 23 12.72 2.90 6.13
CA PRO A 23 11.32 3.32 5.99
C PRO A 23 10.64 2.82 4.70
N VAL A 24 11.40 2.55 3.63
CA VAL A 24 10.86 1.92 2.40
C VAL A 24 10.57 0.44 2.62
N TRP A 25 11.36 -0.24 3.47
CA TRP A 25 11.10 -1.63 3.82
C TRP A 25 9.79 -1.81 4.60
N ALA A 26 9.34 -0.81 5.35
CA ALA A 26 8.02 -0.83 5.98
C ALA A 26 6.90 -0.96 4.93
N LEU A 27 7.04 -0.32 3.75
CA LEU A 27 6.10 -0.48 2.64
C LEU A 27 6.13 -1.91 2.07
N GLY A 28 7.33 -2.49 1.93
CA GLY A 28 7.50 -3.87 1.47
C GLY A 28 6.91 -4.89 2.44
N ALA A 29 7.19 -4.74 3.73
CA ALA A 29 6.66 -5.60 4.80
C ALA A 29 5.13 -5.51 4.87
N TYR A 30 4.58 -4.30 4.80
CA TYR A 30 3.14 -4.08 4.75
C TYR A 30 2.51 -4.74 3.52
N GLY A 31 3.12 -4.59 2.33
CA GLY A 31 2.61 -5.23 1.12
C GLY A 31 2.72 -6.74 1.15
N PHE A 32 3.74 -7.29 1.79
CA PHE A 32 3.87 -8.73 1.99
C PHE A 32 2.81 -9.27 2.96
N ASP A 33 2.59 -8.63 4.11
CA ASP A 33 1.51 -9.00 5.05
C ASP A 33 0.15 -8.98 4.35
N ARG A 34 -0.15 -7.93 3.58
CA ARG A 34 -1.37 -7.83 2.79
C ARG A 34 -1.48 -8.96 1.75
N ALA A 35 -0.41 -9.27 1.03
CA ALA A 35 -0.37 -10.37 0.07
C ALA A 35 -0.64 -11.73 0.72
N VAL A 36 -0.05 -12.00 1.89
CA VAL A 36 -0.27 -13.25 2.65
C VAL A 36 -1.73 -13.34 3.11
N ARG A 37 -2.30 -12.24 3.61
CA ARG A 37 -3.71 -12.20 4.07
C ARG A 37 -4.70 -12.51 2.96
N ILE A 38 -4.44 -12.07 1.73
CA ILE A 38 -5.33 -12.35 0.59
C ILE A 38 -5.05 -13.72 -0.04
N ALA A 39 -3.89 -14.34 0.21
CA ALA A 39 -3.50 -15.59 -0.44
C ALA A 39 -4.44 -16.75 -0.10
N GLY A 40 -4.89 -16.86 1.17
CA GLY A 40 -5.86 -17.88 1.58
C GLY A 40 -7.18 -17.78 0.80
N PRO A 41 -7.89 -16.64 0.87
CA PRO A 41 -9.11 -16.40 0.10
C PRO A 41 -8.94 -16.56 -1.42
N LEU A 42 -7.78 -16.19 -1.97
CA LEU A 42 -7.45 -16.33 -3.39
C LEU A 42 -7.33 -17.80 -3.80
N LEU A 43 -6.61 -18.60 -3.00
CA LEU A 43 -6.31 -20.01 -3.29
C LEU A 43 -7.50 -20.93 -3.00
N SER A 44 -8.35 -20.57 -2.05
CA SER A 44 -9.51 -21.37 -1.65
C SER A 44 -10.78 -21.07 -2.45
N GLY A 45 -10.74 -20.15 -3.41
CA GLY A 45 -11.96 -19.63 -4.07
C GLY A 45 -12.90 -18.91 -3.09
N GLY A 46 -12.38 -18.41 -1.96
CA GLY A 46 -13.15 -17.75 -0.89
C GLY A 46 -13.68 -16.37 -1.28
N PHE A 47 -13.18 -15.80 -2.39
CA PHE A 47 -13.92 -14.82 -3.15
C PHE A 47 -15.04 -15.58 -3.86
N GLY A 48 -16.19 -15.72 -3.18
CA GLY A 48 -17.30 -16.60 -3.56
C GLY A 48 -17.64 -16.56 -5.06
N ALA A 49 -18.29 -17.62 -5.54
CA ALA A 49 -18.60 -17.85 -6.95
C ALA A 49 -18.77 -16.54 -7.73
N TRP A 50 -17.99 -16.39 -8.81
CA TRP A 50 -17.91 -15.21 -9.67
C TRP A 50 -19.22 -14.92 -10.44
N ASP A 51 -20.35 -15.36 -9.89
CA ASP A 51 -21.68 -15.38 -10.49
C ASP A 51 -22.37 -14.01 -10.39
N ALA A 52 -21.78 -13.06 -9.65
CA ALA A 52 -22.17 -11.65 -9.65
C ALA A 52 -20.97 -10.77 -9.97
N TRP A 53 -21.04 -10.04 -11.10
CA TRP A 53 -20.02 -9.09 -11.56
C TRP A 53 -19.53 -8.13 -10.47
N ASN A 54 -20.41 -7.75 -9.54
CA ASN A 54 -20.11 -6.84 -8.43
C ASN A 54 -19.16 -7.48 -7.39
N THR A 55 -19.35 -8.76 -7.06
CA THR A 55 -18.50 -9.50 -6.11
C THR A 55 -17.11 -9.77 -6.70
N ALA A 56 -17.03 -10.09 -8.00
CA ALA A 56 -15.75 -10.27 -8.68
C ALA A 56 -14.96 -8.96 -8.77
N ALA A 57 -15.63 -7.83 -9.05
CA ALA A 57 -14.97 -6.52 -9.12
C ALA A 57 -14.41 -6.07 -7.77
N ILE A 58 -15.17 -6.23 -6.67
CA ILE A 58 -14.70 -5.88 -5.31
C ILE A 58 -13.55 -6.78 -4.88
N SER A 59 -13.61 -8.08 -5.22
CA SER A 59 -12.54 -9.04 -4.94
C SER A 59 -11.26 -8.69 -5.68
N ALA A 60 -11.35 -8.38 -6.98
CA ALA A 60 -10.22 -7.93 -7.78
C ALA A 60 -9.64 -6.61 -7.26
N ALA A 61 -10.49 -5.65 -6.88
CA ALA A 61 -10.06 -4.40 -6.27
C ALA A 61 -9.33 -4.65 -4.93
N SER A 62 -9.82 -5.56 -4.10
CA SER A 62 -9.20 -5.94 -2.81
C SER A 62 -7.84 -6.59 -3.02
N CYS A 63 -7.71 -7.47 -4.01
CA CYS A 63 -6.44 -8.07 -4.40
C CYS A 63 -5.45 -7.02 -4.93
N ALA A 64 -5.92 -6.11 -5.79
CA ALA A 64 -5.10 -5.01 -6.30
C ALA A 64 -4.63 -4.10 -5.15
N ALA A 65 -5.53 -3.74 -4.23
CA ALA A 65 -5.22 -2.93 -3.05
C ALA A 65 -4.14 -3.56 -2.17
N ALA A 66 -4.22 -4.88 -1.96
CA ALA A 66 -3.26 -5.63 -1.18
C ALA A 66 -1.88 -5.73 -1.86
N LEU A 67 -1.83 -5.88 -3.18
CA LEU A 67 -0.59 -6.06 -3.94
C LEU A 67 0.09 -4.75 -4.33
N LEU A 68 -0.64 -3.63 -4.38
CA LEU A 68 -0.13 -2.29 -4.69
C LEU A 68 1.16 -1.93 -3.91
N PRO A 69 1.20 -1.97 -2.56
CA PRO A 69 2.40 -1.64 -1.80
C PRO A 69 3.60 -2.54 -2.15
N LEU A 70 3.37 -3.83 -2.40
CA LEU A 70 4.43 -4.76 -2.78
C LEU A 70 4.96 -4.46 -4.20
N GLY A 71 4.06 -4.15 -5.14
CA GLY A 71 4.43 -3.74 -6.50
C GLY A 71 5.22 -2.42 -6.51
N LEU A 72 4.83 -1.45 -5.69
CA LEU A 72 5.55 -0.18 -5.52
C LEU A 72 6.93 -0.42 -4.91
N PHE A 73 7.03 -1.27 -3.90
CA PHE A 73 8.31 -1.65 -3.30
C PHE A 73 9.24 -2.33 -4.32
N ALA A 74 8.74 -3.28 -5.09
CA ALA A 74 9.49 -3.93 -6.17
C ALA A 74 9.91 -2.93 -7.27
N ALA A 75 9.04 -1.98 -7.63
CA ALA A 75 9.36 -0.93 -8.59
C ALA A 75 10.46 0.02 -8.07
N MET A 76 10.46 0.30 -6.76
CA MET A 76 11.53 1.08 -6.12
C MET A 76 12.85 0.31 -6.13
N ALA A 77 12.85 -0.98 -5.82
CA ALA A 77 14.04 -1.83 -5.94
C ALA A 77 14.56 -1.89 -7.38
N ALA A 78 13.66 -1.95 -8.37
CA ALA A 78 13.99 -1.88 -9.78
C ALA A 78 14.45 -0.48 -10.27
N ARG A 79 14.44 0.54 -9.40
CA ARG A 79 14.82 1.94 -9.70
C ARG A 79 14.00 2.55 -10.84
N ARG A 80 12.72 2.21 -10.94
CA ARG A 80 11.84 2.78 -11.98
C ARG A 80 11.65 4.27 -11.74
N ALA A 81 11.68 5.05 -12.83
CA ALA A 81 11.49 6.50 -12.85
C ALA A 81 10.18 6.96 -12.18
N TRP A 82 9.14 6.14 -12.26
CA TRP A 82 7.81 6.41 -11.74
C TRP A 82 7.56 5.83 -10.33
N ALA A 83 8.49 5.03 -9.79
CA ALA A 83 8.27 4.33 -8.53
C ALA A 83 8.11 5.29 -7.34
N LEU A 84 9.03 6.26 -7.19
CA LEU A 84 8.97 7.19 -6.08
C LEU A 84 7.77 8.16 -6.16
N PRO A 85 7.43 8.77 -7.32
CA PRO A 85 6.20 9.55 -7.46
C PRO A 85 4.94 8.74 -7.11
N LEU A 86 4.82 7.50 -7.59
CA LEU A 86 3.66 6.66 -7.28
C LEU A 86 3.64 6.20 -5.82
N ALA A 87 4.78 5.86 -5.22
CA ALA A 87 4.85 5.52 -3.80
C ALA A 87 4.49 6.71 -2.90
N SER A 88 4.86 7.93 -3.32
CA SER A 88 4.47 9.16 -2.63
C SER A 88 2.97 9.43 -2.77
N ALA A 89 2.42 9.26 -3.98
CA ALA A 89 0.98 9.39 -4.20
C ALA A 89 0.20 8.33 -3.41
N TYR A 90 0.69 7.10 -3.36
CA TYR A 90 0.11 6.01 -2.56
C TYR A 90 0.05 6.37 -1.08
N ALA A 91 1.18 6.82 -0.51
CA ALA A 91 1.26 7.22 0.89
C ALA A 91 0.28 8.37 1.20
N GLY A 92 0.17 9.36 0.30
CA GLY A 92 -0.81 10.44 0.43
C GLY A 92 -2.26 9.95 0.37
N LEU A 93 -2.61 9.12 -0.61
CA LEU A 93 -3.96 8.58 -0.76
C LEU A 93 -4.33 7.65 0.39
N LYS A 94 -3.40 6.82 0.87
CA LYS A 94 -3.61 5.93 2.00
C LYS A 94 -3.87 6.73 3.29
N ALA A 95 -3.12 7.80 3.52
CA ALA A 95 -3.37 8.71 4.64
C ALA A 95 -4.76 9.34 4.55
N LEU A 96 -5.14 9.84 3.37
CA LEU A 96 -6.46 10.43 3.13
C LEU A 96 -7.57 9.40 3.35
N ALA A 97 -7.44 8.20 2.79
CA ALA A 97 -8.41 7.12 2.94
C ALA A 97 -8.62 6.78 4.42
N SER A 98 -7.53 6.61 5.19
CA SER A 98 -7.62 6.34 6.63
C SER A 98 -8.31 7.47 7.41
N LEU A 99 -8.08 8.74 7.05
CA LEU A 99 -8.77 9.88 7.67
C LEU A 99 -10.26 9.95 7.27
N VAL A 100 -10.60 9.65 6.03
CA VAL A 100 -11.99 9.58 5.56
C VAL A 100 -12.73 8.45 6.27
N THR A 101 -12.14 7.26 6.37
CA THR A 101 -12.72 6.13 7.12
C THR A 101 -12.94 6.49 8.58
N CYS A 102 -12.00 7.19 9.20
CA CYS A 102 -12.15 7.74 10.55
C CYS A 102 -13.36 8.69 10.63
N GLY A 103 -13.49 9.65 9.71
CA GLY A 103 -14.63 10.55 9.64
C GLY A 103 -15.98 9.83 9.46
N LEU A 104 -16.02 8.82 8.59
CA LEU A 104 -17.22 8.00 8.36
C LEU A 104 -17.65 7.24 9.63
N GLN A 105 -16.68 6.76 10.43
CA GLN A 105 -16.97 6.14 11.72
C GLN A 105 -17.65 7.12 12.68
N PHE A 106 -17.20 8.38 12.74
CA PHE A 106 -17.87 9.41 13.56
C PHE A 106 -19.28 9.76 13.06
N VAL A 107 -19.49 9.78 11.74
CA VAL A 107 -20.84 9.95 11.16
C VAL A 107 -21.74 8.79 11.56
N HIS A 108 -21.24 7.55 11.49
CA HIS A 108 -21.99 6.36 11.89
C HIS A 108 -22.32 6.35 13.38
N LEU A 109 -21.39 6.79 14.24
CA LEU A 109 -21.63 6.98 15.67
C LEU A 109 -22.76 7.99 15.92
N ARG A 110 -22.74 9.14 15.22
CA ARG A 110 -23.81 10.16 15.33
C ARG A 110 -25.18 9.65 14.87
N ALA A 111 -25.22 8.73 13.91
CA ALA A 111 -26.43 8.09 13.43
C ALA A 111 -26.98 7.01 14.38
N GLY A 112 -26.36 6.80 15.56
CA GLY A 112 -26.78 5.81 16.55
C GLY A 112 -26.32 4.38 16.26
N GLY A 113 -25.39 4.19 15.32
CA GLY A 113 -24.94 2.86 14.88
C GLY A 113 -23.93 2.15 15.78
N CYS A 114 -23.55 2.74 16.92
CA CYS A 114 -22.49 2.16 17.76
C CYS A 114 -23.07 1.32 18.90
N GLN A 115 -22.91 0.00 18.82
CA GLN A 115 -23.24 -0.92 19.91
C GLN A 115 -22.03 -1.26 20.80
N ASP A 116 -20.79 -1.01 20.33
CA ASP A 116 -19.55 -1.30 21.05
C ASP A 116 -18.53 -0.16 20.92
N LEU A 117 -18.33 0.55 22.04
CA LEU A 117 -17.38 1.66 22.15
C LEU A 117 -15.92 1.20 22.02
N ALA A 118 -15.58 0.00 22.51
CA ALA A 118 -14.22 -0.50 22.47
C ALA A 118 -13.79 -0.82 21.03
N TRP A 119 -14.66 -1.47 20.27
CA TRP A 119 -14.44 -1.68 18.84
C TRP A 119 -14.29 -0.36 18.08
N PHE A 120 -15.17 0.62 18.35
CA PHE A 120 -15.11 1.94 17.72
C PHE A 120 -13.77 2.65 17.99
N LEU A 121 -13.35 2.73 19.27
CA LEU A 121 -12.09 3.37 19.65
C LEU A 121 -10.89 2.66 19.02
N SER A 122 -10.90 1.33 19.00
CA SER A 122 -9.85 0.53 18.33
C SER A 122 -9.79 0.81 16.83
N ALA A 123 -10.94 0.91 16.17
CA ALA A 123 -11.02 1.15 14.74
C ALA A 123 -10.56 2.58 14.37
N VAL A 124 -10.96 3.58 15.16
CA VAL A 124 -10.50 4.98 15.01
C VAL A 124 -8.99 5.09 15.27
N ALA A 125 -8.51 4.52 16.38
CA ALA A 125 -7.08 4.54 16.71
C ALA A 125 -6.25 3.84 15.63
N GLY A 126 -6.71 2.68 15.13
CA GLY A 126 -6.07 1.98 14.03
C GLY A 126 -5.98 2.84 12.77
N ASN A 127 -7.07 3.49 12.37
CA ASN A 127 -7.09 4.38 11.21
C ASN A 127 -6.15 5.58 11.38
N LEU A 128 -6.12 6.20 12.57
CA LEU A 128 -5.20 7.31 12.85
C LEU A 128 -3.73 6.88 12.83
N LEU A 129 -3.41 5.71 13.39
CA LEU A 129 -2.06 5.15 13.34
C LEU A 129 -1.63 4.88 11.89
N TRP A 130 -2.51 4.29 11.07
CA TRP A 130 -2.23 4.08 9.65
C TRP A 130 -2.07 5.38 8.88
N ALA A 131 -2.90 6.39 9.17
CA ALA A 131 -2.77 7.71 8.57
C ALA A 131 -1.43 8.37 8.95
N ALA A 132 -1.06 8.31 10.23
CA ALA A 132 0.21 8.83 10.73
C ALA A 132 1.41 8.12 10.09
N ALA A 133 1.37 6.79 9.98
CA ALA A 133 2.43 6.01 9.33
C ALA A 133 2.57 6.36 7.84
N ALA A 134 1.44 6.49 7.13
CA ALA A 134 1.43 6.87 5.72
C ALA A 134 1.94 8.32 5.52
N LEU A 135 1.57 9.26 6.38
CA LEU A 135 2.10 10.62 6.37
C LEU A 135 3.59 10.66 6.71
N ALA A 136 4.06 9.90 7.70
CA ALA A 136 5.47 9.80 8.04
C ALA A 136 6.29 9.27 6.85
N LEU A 137 5.78 8.26 6.15
CA LEU A 137 6.39 7.74 4.92
C LEU A 137 6.41 8.78 3.80
N LEU A 138 5.32 9.53 3.62
CA LEU A 138 5.25 10.62 2.63
C LEU A 138 6.26 11.73 2.95
N LEU A 139 6.34 12.15 4.21
CA LEU A 139 7.30 13.15 4.67
C LEU A 139 8.72 12.64 4.49
N TYR A 140 8.97 11.36 4.75
CA TYR A 140 10.25 10.72 4.51
C TYR A 140 10.63 10.80 3.01
N PHE A 141 9.73 10.46 2.10
CA PHE A 141 9.99 10.57 0.65
C PHE A 141 10.25 12.00 0.18
N LYS A 142 9.61 12.99 0.80
CA LYS A 142 9.80 14.40 0.46
C LYS A 142 11.08 15.00 1.03
N ARG A 143 11.48 14.61 2.25
CA ARG A 143 12.58 15.26 3.00
C ARG A 143 13.89 14.48 2.99
N SER A 144 13.89 13.18 2.68
CA SER A 144 15.09 12.34 2.76
C SER A 144 16.07 12.59 1.60
N GLU A 145 17.27 13.06 1.92
CA GLU A 145 18.38 13.16 0.97
C GLU A 145 18.77 11.79 0.40
N ARG A 146 18.71 10.73 1.21
CA ARG A 146 19.03 9.37 0.78
C ARG A 146 18.09 8.90 -0.33
N ILE A 147 16.80 9.23 -0.23
CA ILE A 147 15.82 8.97 -1.29
C ILE A 147 16.08 9.87 -2.51
N ALA A 148 16.45 11.13 -2.31
CA ALA A 148 16.78 12.04 -3.40
C ALA A 148 17.97 11.56 -4.24
N ARG A 149 19.01 11.01 -3.61
CA ARG A 149 20.17 10.40 -4.30
C ARG A 149 19.77 9.15 -5.10
N LEU A 150 18.88 8.34 -4.54
CA LEU A 150 18.43 7.09 -5.16
C LEU A 150 17.43 7.31 -6.32
N PHE A 151 16.69 8.42 -6.29
CA PHE A 151 15.71 8.79 -7.31
C PHE A 151 15.85 10.29 -7.64
N PRO A 152 16.79 10.68 -8.53
CA PRO A 152 17.01 12.07 -8.91
C PRO A 152 15.76 12.72 -9.49
N ARG A 153 15.51 14.00 -9.19
CA ARG A 153 14.31 14.71 -9.63
C ARG A 153 14.15 14.72 -11.16
N GLU A 154 15.24 14.90 -11.89
CA GLU A 154 15.27 14.91 -13.37
C GLU A 154 14.80 13.59 -13.99
N ARG A 155 14.97 12.47 -13.28
CA ARG A 155 14.58 11.14 -13.77
C ARG A 155 13.19 10.72 -13.31
N ARG A 156 12.50 11.53 -12.49
CA ARG A 156 11.15 11.20 -11.99
C ARG A 156 10.13 11.43 -13.08
N ARG A 157 9.28 10.44 -13.33
CA ARG A 157 8.14 10.56 -14.24
C ARG A 157 6.85 10.21 -13.50
N MET A 158 5.97 11.19 -13.36
CA MET A 158 4.64 10.98 -12.80
C MET A 158 3.77 10.27 -13.84
N VAL A 159 2.99 9.27 -13.40
CA VAL A 159 2.04 8.57 -14.26
C VAL A 159 0.64 8.86 -13.73
N PRO A 160 -0.05 9.91 -14.22
CA PRO A 160 -1.26 10.44 -13.58
C PRO A 160 -2.43 9.46 -13.61
N TRP A 161 -2.59 8.68 -14.69
CA TRP A 161 -3.64 7.66 -14.77
C TRP A 161 -3.43 6.54 -13.74
N ALA A 162 -2.18 6.21 -13.39
CA ALA A 162 -1.88 5.20 -12.38
C ALA A 162 -2.23 5.71 -10.98
N VAL A 163 -2.08 7.02 -10.73
CA VAL A 163 -2.55 7.66 -9.49
C VAL A 163 -4.08 7.61 -9.40
N ALA A 164 -4.78 7.90 -10.49
CA ALA A 164 -6.23 7.81 -10.55
C ALA A 164 -6.73 6.38 -10.30
N ALA A 165 -6.14 5.38 -10.96
CA ALA A 165 -6.47 3.97 -10.76
C ALA A 165 -6.25 3.54 -9.30
N MET A 166 -5.14 3.96 -8.69
CA MET A 166 -4.83 3.69 -7.29
C MET A 166 -5.84 4.34 -6.33
N ALA A 167 -6.28 5.57 -6.62
CA ALA A 167 -7.32 6.22 -5.84
C ALA A 167 -8.65 5.45 -5.90
N VAL A 168 -9.07 5.02 -7.09
CA VAL A 168 -10.27 4.19 -7.26
C VAL A 168 -10.18 2.90 -6.46
N VAL A 169 -9.05 2.19 -6.56
CA VAL A 169 -8.83 0.93 -5.83
C VAL A 169 -8.88 1.12 -4.32
N LEU A 170 -8.25 2.18 -3.79
CA LEU A 170 -8.26 2.47 -2.36
C LEU A 170 -9.65 2.89 -1.84
N LEU A 171 -10.40 3.65 -2.64
CA LEU A 171 -11.76 4.06 -2.30
C LEU A 171 -12.72 2.87 -2.30
N ALA A 172 -12.60 1.96 -3.28
CA ALA A 172 -13.46 0.78 -3.39
C ALA A 172 -13.24 -0.25 -2.26
N THR A 173 -12.09 -0.20 -1.59
CA THR A 173 -11.67 -1.21 -0.59
C THR A 173 -11.63 -0.68 0.84
N GLY A 174 -11.96 0.59 1.08
CA GLY A 174 -12.04 1.17 2.43
C GLY A 174 -10.69 1.52 3.07
N GLY A 175 -9.59 1.51 2.30
CA GLY A 175 -8.24 1.86 2.74
C GLY A 175 -7.48 0.74 3.45
#